data_AF-F4RUN6-F1
#
_entry.id   AF-F4RUN6-F1
#
_cell.length_a   1.000
_cell.length_b   1.000
_cell.length_c   1.000
_cell.angle_alpha   90.00
_cell.angle_beta   90.00
_cell.angle_gamma   90.00
#
_symmetry.space_group_name_H-M   'P 1'
#
loop_
_entity.id
_entity.type
_entity.pdbx_description
1 polymer ?
#
loop_
_entity_poly.entity_id
_entity_poly.type
_entity_poly.pdbx_seq_one_letter_code
_entity_poly.pdbx_strand_id
1 'polypeptide(L)'
;TTLLICPTSLMDNWEEEVGKHTRKNSLKVLRWHGTNRFKIPLRDIHSADIVITTPKTLMYDQRLGGSTRVPFTTRWYRVVIDEAHVIRNETASHAVLTSLESVNRLCLTGTPLHNRIGDLHMLFKFLHIKPFQEDSVW
;
A
#
# COMPACT_ATOMS: atom_id res chain seq x y z
N THR A 1 8.94 6.66 6.80
CA THR A 1 7.67 6.85 6.08
C THR A 1 6.90 5.55 5.90
N THR A 2 5.60 5.60 6.13
CA THR A 2 4.63 4.51 5.92
C THR A 2 3.84 4.76 4.63
N LEU A 3 3.73 3.76 3.76
CA LEU A 3 2.81 3.76 2.63
C LEU A 3 1.51 3.07 3.05
N LEU A 4 0.42 3.82 3.10
CA LEU A 4 -0.92 3.31 3.37
C LEU A 4 -1.67 3.16 2.05
N ILE A 5 -2.15 1.95 1.79
CA ILE A 5 -2.85 1.58 0.56
C ILE A 5 -4.26 1.22 0.96
N CYS A 6 -5.24 2.04 0.56
CA CYS A 6 -6.64 1.83 0.92
C CYS A 6 -7.57 2.01 -0.30
N PRO A 7 -8.83 1.56 -0.22
CA PRO A 7 -9.87 1.97 -1.16
C PRO A 7 -9.95 3.50 -1.27
N THR A 8 -10.28 4.01 -2.46
CA THR A 8 -10.41 5.46 -2.70
C THR A 8 -11.40 6.12 -1.73
N SER A 9 -12.49 5.42 -1.38
CA SER A 9 -13.52 5.89 -0.45
C SER A 9 -13.03 6.05 0.99
N LEU A 10 -11.90 5.44 1.36
CA LEU A 10 -11.34 5.51 2.73
C LEU A 10 -10.20 6.54 2.86
N MET A 11 -9.77 7.18 1.77
CA MET A 11 -8.64 8.12 1.82
C MET A 11 -8.93 9.34 2.70
N ASP A 12 -10.09 9.98 2.51
CA ASP A 12 -10.49 11.15 3.31
C ASP A 12 -10.65 10.77 4.79
N ASN A 13 -11.24 9.60 5.05
CA ASN A 13 -11.40 9.07 6.40
C ASN A 13 -10.04 8.87 7.10
N TRP A 14 -9.05 8.26 6.43
CA TRP A 14 -7.72 8.08 7.02
C TRP A 14 -7.02 9.40 7.34
N GLU A 15 -7.13 10.42 6.48
CA GLU A 15 -6.56 11.74 6.76
C GLU A 15 -7.22 12.41 7.97
N GLU A 16 -8.54 12.32 8.05
CA GLU A 16 -9.32 12.85 9.18
C GLU A 16 -8.96 12.13 10.49
N GLU A 17 -8.91 10.80 10.48
CA GLU A 17 -8.64 9.99 11.66
C GLU A 17 -7.21 10.19 12.18
N VAL A 18 -6.22 10.37 11.30
CA VAL A 18 -4.86 10.78 11.72
C VAL A 18 -4.90 12.16 12.37
N GLY A 19 -5.66 13.11 11.82
CA GLY A 19 -5.80 14.45 12.39
C GLY A 19 -6.47 14.46 13.77
N LYS A 20 -7.45 13.58 14.01
CA LYS A 20 -8.15 13.45 15.30
C LYS A 20 -7.30 12.76 16.37
N HIS A 21 -6.57 11.72 15.99
CA HIS A 21 -5.92 10.81 16.95
C HIS A 21 -4.44 11.11 17.19
N THR A 22 -3.89 12.13 16.54
CA THR A 22 -2.49 12.53 16.73
C THR A 22 -2.40 13.98 17.17
N ARG A 23 -1.26 14.34 17.80
CA ARG A 23 -1.02 15.74 18.15
C ARG A 23 -1.01 16.57 16.86
N LYS A 24 -1.62 17.75 16.90
CA LYS A 24 -1.67 18.65 15.74
C LYS A 24 -0.26 18.87 15.17
N ASN A 25 -0.12 18.71 13.86
CA ASN A 25 1.14 18.84 13.11
C ASN A 25 2.27 17.86 13.53
N SER A 26 1.95 16.78 14.26
CA SER A 26 2.98 15.78 14.64
C SER A 26 3.29 14.76 13.55
N LEU A 27 2.37 14.56 12.60
CA LEU A 27 2.58 13.71 11.44
C LEU A 27 2.26 14.49 10.16
N LYS A 28 3.16 14.41 9.17
CA LYS A 28 2.92 14.90 7.81
C LYS A 28 2.28 13.80 6.97
N VAL A 29 0.99 13.96 6.65
CA VAL A 29 0.24 13.06 5.77
C VAL A 29 0.24 13.62 4.35
N LEU A 30 0.53 12.76 3.38
CA LEU A 30 0.58 13.12 1.95
C LEU A 30 -0.32 12.19 1.13
N ARG A 31 -1.19 12.79 0.33
CA ARG A 31 -2.04 12.06 -0.62
C ARG A 31 -1.31 11.82 -1.93
N TRP A 32 -1.04 10.56 -2.26
CA TRP A 32 -0.54 10.14 -3.57
C TRP A 32 -1.68 9.56 -4.41
N HIS A 33 -2.50 10.44 -4.98
CA HIS A 33 -3.66 10.07 -5.80
C HIS A 33 -4.01 11.18 -6.79
N GLY A 34 -4.69 10.82 -7.90
CA GLY A 34 -5.14 11.77 -8.91
C GLY A 34 -3.99 12.39 -9.72
N THR A 35 -4.32 13.17 -10.74
CA THR A 35 -3.34 13.72 -11.69
C THR A 35 -2.36 14.71 -11.06
N ASN A 36 -2.76 15.40 -10.00
CA ASN A 36 -1.90 16.36 -9.29
C ASN A 36 -0.73 15.71 -8.56
N ARG A 37 -0.75 14.39 -8.33
CA ARG A 37 0.38 13.68 -7.68
C ARG A 37 1.69 13.85 -8.44
N PHE A 38 1.65 14.01 -9.75
CA PHE A 38 2.84 14.23 -10.59
C PHE A 38 3.49 15.62 -10.40
N LYS A 39 2.78 16.55 -9.76
CA LYS A 39 3.29 17.89 -9.44
C LYS A 39 3.92 17.94 -8.05
N ILE A 40 3.77 16.88 -7.25
CA ILE A 40 4.31 16.82 -5.89
C ILE A 40 5.84 16.69 -5.97
N PRO A 41 6.61 17.64 -5.37
CA PRO A 41 8.05 17.54 -5.31
C PRO A 41 8.52 16.30 -4.53
N LEU A 42 9.61 15.67 -4.97
CA LEU A 42 10.19 14.50 -4.27
C LEU A 42 10.49 14.78 -2.80
N ARG A 43 10.97 15.99 -2.48
CA ARG A 43 11.24 16.42 -1.09
C ARG A 43 10.01 16.28 -0.19
N ASP A 44 8.81 16.53 -0.72
CA ASP A 44 7.59 16.50 0.07
C ASP A 44 7.20 15.07 0.43
N ILE A 45 7.45 14.13 -0.48
CA ILE A 45 7.24 12.70 -0.27
C ILE A 45 8.24 12.16 0.76
N HIS A 46 9.52 12.51 0.64
CA HIS A 46 10.55 12.08 1.61
C HIS A 46 10.33 12.66 3.01
N SER A 47 9.76 13.87 3.11
CA SER A 47 9.42 14.48 4.40
C SER A 47 8.09 13.99 4.98
N ALA A 48 7.29 13.24 4.23
CA ALA A 48 6.02 12.72 4.72
C ALA A 48 6.26 11.55 5.68
N ASP A 49 5.44 11.48 6.73
CA ASP A 49 5.42 10.34 7.65
C ASP A 49 4.49 9.24 7.13
N ILE A 50 3.37 9.64 6.51
CA ILE A 50 2.36 8.75 5.93
C ILE A 50 2.07 9.21 4.51
N VAL A 51 2.16 8.30 3.55
CA VAL A 51 1.71 8.50 2.17
C VAL A 51 0.51 7.61 1.92
N ILE A 52 -0.63 8.20 1.56
CA ILE A 52 -1.89 7.46 1.31
C ILE A 52 -2.10 7.32 -0.19
N THR A 53 -2.34 6.11 -0.66
CA THR A 53 -2.61 5.81 -2.07
C THR A 53 -3.62 4.68 -2.23
N THR A 54 -3.87 4.27 -3.48
CA THR A 54 -4.80 3.20 -3.83
C THR A 54 -4.10 2.15 -4.70
N PRO A 55 -4.57 0.89 -4.69
CA PRO A 55 -4.03 -0.14 -5.59
C PRO A 55 -4.05 0.29 -7.05
N LYS A 56 -5.16 0.90 -7.52
CA LYS A 56 -5.30 1.39 -8.90
C LYS A 56 -4.28 2.47 -9.26
N THR A 57 -3.96 3.36 -8.32
CA THR A 57 -2.94 4.40 -8.54
C THR A 57 -1.56 3.77 -8.71
N LEU A 58 -1.21 2.80 -7.87
CA LEU A 58 0.06 2.09 -7.96
C LEU A 58 0.17 1.27 -9.25
N MET A 59 -0.91 0.58 -9.66
CA MET A 59 -0.93 -0.13 -10.94
C MET A 59 -0.71 0.81 -12.13
N TYR A 60 -1.35 1.99 -12.09
CA TYR A 60 -1.18 2.98 -13.15
C TYR A 60 0.25 3.51 -13.18
N ASP A 61 0.83 3.83 -12.02
CA ASP A 61 2.21 4.28 -11.91
C ASP A 61 3.19 3.19 -12.38
N GLN A 62 2.92 1.92 -12.06
CA GLN A 62 3.72 0.80 -12.55
C GLN A 62 3.72 0.75 -14.08
N ARG A 63 2.54 0.88 -14.71
CA ARG A 63 2.41 0.88 -16.18
C ARG A 63 3.10 2.08 -16.83
N LEU A 64 3.09 3.23 -16.17
CA LEU A 64 3.62 4.49 -16.69
C LEU A 64 5.15 4.63 -16.62
N GLY A 65 5.83 3.80 -15.86
CA GLY A 65 7.28 3.96 -15.66
C GLY A 65 7.89 3.09 -14.57
N GLY A 66 7.11 2.22 -13.92
CA GLY A 66 7.59 1.20 -13.00
C GLY A 66 8.62 1.73 -12.01
N SER A 67 9.81 1.14 -12.06
CA SER A 67 10.99 1.43 -11.24
C SER A 67 11.51 2.87 -11.28
N THR A 68 10.92 3.76 -12.09
CA THR A 68 11.27 5.20 -12.10
C THR A 68 10.27 6.06 -11.30
N ARG A 69 9.10 5.51 -10.96
CA ARG A 69 8.08 6.25 -10.21
C ARG A 69 8.37 6.18 -8.72
N VAL A 70 8.03 7.27 -8.02
CA VAL A 70 8.36 7.45 -6.61
C VAL A 70 7.95 6.29 -5.72
N PRO A 71 6.75 5.70 -5.86
CA PRO A 71 6.36 4.57 -5.01
C PRO A 71 7.28 3.34 -5.12
N PHE A 72 7.92 3.14 -6.28
CA PHE A 72 8.77 1.99 -6.57
C PHE A 72 10.27 2.28 -6.42
N THR A 73 10.67 3.56 -6.38
CA THR A 73 12.06 3.96 -6.05
C THR A 73 12.28 4.21 -4.56
N THR A 74 11.20 4.30 -3.79
CA THR A 74 11.25 4.57 -2.35
C THR A 74 11.29 3.26 -1.57
N ARG A 75 12.29 3.10 -0.71
CA ARG A 75 12.32 2.03 0.29
C ARG A 75 11.45 2.42 1.49
N TRP A 76 10.27 1.82 1.59
CA TRP A 76 9.31 2.15 2.64
C TRP A 76 9.70 1.51 3.99
N TYR A 77 9.48 2.23 5.09
CA TYR A 77 9.62 1.62 6.41
C TYR A 77 8.50 0.61 6.67
N ARG A 78 7.28 0.96 6.23
CA ARG A 78 6.09 0.12 6.36
C ARG A 78 5.20 0.28 5.14
N VAL A 79 4.69 -0.83 4.61
CA VAL A 79 3.58 -0.85 3.65
C VAL A 79 2.38 -1.48 4.34
N VAL A 80 1.27 -0.75 4.37
CA VAL A 80 0.01 -1.18 4.99
C VAL A 80 -1.05 -1.27 3.91
N ILE A 81 -1.74 -2.39 3.83
CA ILE A 81 -2.94 -2.53 2.99
C ILE A 81 -4.15 -2.55 3.92
N ASP A 82 -4.99 -1.53 3.77
CA ASP A 82 -6.33 -1.50 4.32
C ASP A 82 -7.32 -2.20 3.40
N GLU A 83 -8.28 -2.88 4.00
CA GLU A 83 -9.13 -3.86 3.33
C GLU A 83 -8.35 -4.85 2.48
N ALA A 84 -7.39 -5.55 3.10
CA ALA A 84 -6.49 -6.50 2.43
C ALA A 84 -7.19 -7.65 1.69
N HIS A 85 -8.52 -7.81 1.82
CA HIS A 85 -9.27 -8.70 0.96
C HIS A 85 -9.29 -8.27 -0.52
N VAL A 86 -8.99 -7.00 -0.82
CA VAL A 86 -8.93 -6.44 -2.18
C VAL A 86 -7.84 -7.12 -3.04
N ILE A 87 -6.76 -7.64 -2.43
CA ILE A 87 -5.62 -8.21 -3.17
C ILE A 87 -5.78 -9.70 -3.56
N ARG A 88 -6.95 -10.29 -3.33
CA ARG A 88 -7.19 -11.75 -3.52
C ARG A 88 -7.42 -12.16 -4.96
N ASN A 89 -8.10 -11.34 -5.77
CA ASN A 89 -8.62 -11.75 -7.08
C ASN A 89 -7.90 -11.10 -8.28
N GLU A 90 -7.08 -10.08 -8.05
CA GLU A 90 -6.44 -9.32 -9.12
C GLU A 90 -4.93 -9.54 -9.09
N THR A 91 -4.48 -10.56 -9.82
CA THR A 91 -3.05 -10.97 -9.89
C THR A 91 -2.12 -9.82 -10.28
N ALA A 92 -2.58 -8.92 -11.16
CA ALA A 92 -1.83 -7.74 -11.56
C ALA A 92 -1.62 -6.75 -10.39
N SER A 93 -2.68 -6.45 -9.62
CA SER A 93 -2.59 -5.60 -8.42
C SER A 93 -1.68 -6.23 -7.39
N HIS A 94 -1.85 -7.53 -7.14
CA HIS A 94 -1.04 -8.27 -6.16
C HIS A 94 0.45 -8.23 -6.49
N ALA A 95 0.83 -8.46 -7.74
CA ALA A 95 2.23 -8.42 -8.18
C ALA A 95 2.85 -7.03 -7.95
N VAL A 96 2.11 -5.96 -8.26
CA VAL A 96 2.56 -4.58 -8.04
C VAL A 96 2.77 -4.30 -6.55
N LEU A 97 1.81 -4.67 -5.71
CA LEU A 97 1.87 -4.43 -4.27
C LEU A 97 2.99 -5.24 -3.59
N THR A 98 3.23 -6.46 -4.07
CA THR A 98 4.32 -7.31 -3.57
C THR A 98 5.69 -6.76 -4.01
N SER A 99 5.78 -6.15 -5.19
CA SER A 99 7.03 -5.55 -5.70
C SER A 99 7.53 -4.32 -4.94
N LEU A 100 6.69 -3.68 -4.12
CA LEU A 100 7.07 -2.49 -3.34
C LEU A 100 8.16 -2.82 -2.32
N GLU A 101 9.29 -2.11 -2.34
CA GLU A 101 10.35 -2.35 -1.37
C GLU A 101 9.96 -1.85 0.02
N SER A 102 10.02 -2.71 1.03
CA SER A 102 9.67 -2.34 2.40
C SER A 102 10.36 -3.17 3.47
N VAL A 103 10.50 -2.58 4.67
CA VAL A 103 11.01 -3.29 5.87
C VAL A 103 9.89 -4.07 6.56
N ASN A 104 8.73 -3.44 6.74
CA ASN A 104 7.58 -4.02 7.42
C ASN A 104 6.35 -4.03 6.52
N ARG A 105 5.53 -5.06 6.65
CA ARG A 105 4.27 -5.19 5.89
C ARG A 105 3.12 -5.53 6.82
N LEU A 106 1.96 -4.93 6.58
CA LEU A 106 0.76 -5.14 7.38
C LEU A 106 -0.47 -5.24 6.49
N CYS A 107 -1.30 -6.24 6.78
CA CYS A 107 -2.63 -6.39 6.19
C CYS A 107 -3.68 -6.08 7.26
N LEU A 108 -4.54 -5.11 7.00
CA LEU A 108 -5.70 -4.80 7.83
C LEU A 108 -6.94 -5.31 7.08
N THR A 109 -7.68 -6.23 7.69
CA THR A 109 -8.95 -6.69 7.15
C THR A 109 -9.77 -7.36 8.24
N GLY A 110 -11.07 -7.06 8.28
CA GLY A 110 -12.02 -7.75 9.16
C GLY A 110 -12.42 -9.14 8.66
N THR A 111 -12.10 -9.48 7.40
CA THR A 111 -12.53 -10.74 6.76
C THR A 111 -11.34 -11.43 6.05
N PRO A 112 -10.29 -11.88 6.79
CA PRO A 112 -9.05 -12.39 6.20
C PRO A 112 -9.23 -13.63 5.31
N LEU A 113 -10.29 -14.39 5.53
CA LEU A 113 -10.71 -15.53 4.74
C LEU A 113 -12.15 -15.28 4.30
N HIS A 114 -12.45 -15.34 3.00
CA HIS A 114 -13.83 -15.27 2.53
C HIS A 114 -14.27 -16.60 1.95
N ASN A 115 -13.71 -16.98 0.79
CA ASN A 115 -14.29 -18.06 -0.02
C ASN A 115 -13.30 -19.17 -0.39
N ARG A 116 -11.99 -18.90 -0.37
CA ARG A 116 -10.98 -19.88 -0.80
C ARG A 116 -9.76 -19.83 0.10
N ILE A 117 -9.17 -21.00 0.34
CA ILE A 117 -7.91 -21.12 1.08
C ILE A 117 -6.82 -20.26 0.40
N GLY A 118 -6.77 -20.25 -0.94
CA GLY A 118 -5.82 -19.43 -1.73
C GLY A 118 -5.86 -17.92 -1.44
N ASP A 119 -6.92 -17.40 -0.83
CA ASP A 119 -6.95 -16.01 -0.36
C ASP A 119 -5.85 -15.74 0.68
N LEU A 120 -5.56 -16.72 1.55
CA LEU A 120 -4.49 -16.65 2.54
C LEU A 120 -3.11 -16.68 1.88
N HIS A 121 -2.94 -17.45 0.79
CA HIS A 121 -1.68 -17.49 0.06
C HIS A 121 -1.28 -16.11 -0.43
N MET A 122 -2.24 -15.37 -1.00
CA MET A 122 -2.00 -14.02 -1.49
C MET A 122 -1.60 -13.07 -0.35
N LEU A 123 -2.20 -13.22 0.84
CA LEU A 123 -1.78 -12.46 2.02
C LEU A 123 -0.35 -12.85 2.46
N PHE A 124 -0.02 -14.14 2.49
CA PHE A 124 1.32 -14.61 2.86
C PHE A 124 2.40 -14.17 1.87
N LYS A 125 2.09 -14.22 0.57
CA LYS A 125 2.93 -13.65 -0.47
C LYS A 125 3.15 -12.16 -0.28
N PHE A 126 2.08 -11.40 -0.04
CA PHE A 126 2.26 -9.97 0.22
C PHE A 126 3.10 -9.73 1.47
N LEU A 127 2.87 -10.45 2.56
CA LEU A 127 3.58 -10.31 3.84
C LEU A 127 5.00 -10.89 3.84
N HIS A 128 5.42 -11.55 2.75
CA HIS A 128 6.69 -12.26 2.63
C HIS A 128 6.94 -13.32 3.73
N ILE A 129 5.89 -14.03 4.16
CA ILE A 129 6.00 -15.04 5.22
C ILE A 129 6.58 -16.34 4.64
N LYS A 130 7.79 -16.70 5.06
CA LYS A 130 8.39 -18.00 4.71
C LYS A 130 7.88 -19.11 5.66
N PRO A 131 7.68 -20.35 5.17
CA PRO A 131 7.78 -20.77 3.77
C PRO A 131 6.48 -20.52 2.97
N PHE A 132 5.41 -20.08 3.62
CA PHE A 132 4.04 -20.03 3.07
C PHE A 132 3.81 -19.09 1.88
N GLN A 133 4.76 -18.21 1.56
CA GLN A 133 4.72 -17.39 0.35
C GLN A 133 5.09 -18.17 -0.92
N GLU A 134 5.78 -19.31 -0.80
CA GLU A 134 6.28 -20.07 -1.94
C GLU A 134 5.16 -20.89 -2.58
N ASP A 135 5.08 -20.85 -3.92
CA ASP A 135 4.06 -21.60 -4.68
C ASP A 135 4.21 -23.12 -4.56
N SER A 136 5.41 -23.61 -4.27
CA SER A 136 5.70 -25.04 -4.09
C SER A 136 5.21 -25.61 -2.76
N VAL A 137 5.03 -24.75 -1.75
CA VAL A 137 4.68 -25.15 -0.37
C VAL A 137 3.17 -25.03 -0.12
N TRP A 138 2.48 -24.21 -0.90
CA TRP A 138 1.05 -23.96 -0.80
C TRP A 138 0.20 -25.04 -1.47
#